data_AF-A0A3D1FXL9-F1
#
_entry.id   AF-A0A3D1FXL9-F1
#
_cell.length_a   1.000
_cell.length_b   1.000
_cell.length_c   1.000
_cell.angle_alpha   90.00
_cell.angle_beta   90.00
_cell.angle_gamma   90.00
#
_symmetry.space_group_name_H-M   'P 1'
#
loop_
_entity.id
_entity.type
_entity.pdbx_description
1 polymer ?
#
loop_
_entity_poly.entity_id
_entity_poly.type
_entity_poly.pdbx_seq_one_letter_code
_entity_poly.pdbx_strand_id
1 'polypeptide(L)'
;QIVPAFSSPENWIREDLWVETEFDTDGDGKLDRMHVDVTRPIATNDGLQLPVIYESSPYYAGTAGNDRDLFWNVAHEIGEVPAPPKHVEVVRRGQRPIISNSQVRT
;
A
#
# COMPACT_ATOMS: atom_id res chain seq x y z
N GLN A 1 -3.72 -23.67 -12.57
CA GLN A 1 -4.90 -23.93 -13.42
C GLN A 1 -5.22 -22.65 -14.17
N ILE A 2 -5.47 -22.71 -15.47
CA ILE A 2 -5.88 -21.55 -16.27
C ILE A 2 -7.39 -21.63 -16.48
N VAL A 3 -8.11 -20.55 -16.18
CA VAL A 3 -9.57 -20.45 -16.36
C VAL A 3 -9.83 -19.42 -17.46
N PRO A 4 -10.35 -19.81 -18.64
CA PRO A 4 -10.57 -18.88 -19.75
C PRO A 4 -11.47 -17.69 -19.40
N ALA A 5 -12.45 -17.86 -18.51
CA ALA A 5 -13.30 -16.76 -18.06
C ALA A 5 -12.54 -15.63 -17.32
N PHE A 6 -11.31 -15.88 -16.87
CA PHE A 6 -10.48 -14.90 -16.16
C PHE A 6 -9.34 -14.35 -17.04
N SER A 7 -9.27 -14.68 -18.33
CA SER A 7 -8.16 -14.28 -19.20
C SER A 7 -8.19 -12.82 -19.70
N SER A 8 -9.22 -12.06 -19.32
CA SER A 8 -9.47 -10.68 -19.75
C SER A 8 -9.44 -9.70 -18.57
N PRO A 9 -8.24 -9.23 -18.14
CA PRO A 9 -8.10 -8.28 -17.04
C PRO A 9 -8.83 -6.95 -17.22
N GLU A 10 -9.11 -6.57 -18.46
CA GLU A 10 -9.92 -5.38 -18.82
C GLU A 10 -11.34 -5.44 -18.28
N ASN A 11 -11.85 -6.65 -18.04
CA ASN A 11 -13.19 -6.87 -17.47
C ASN A 11 -13.15 -7.07 -15.95
N TRP A 12 -11.98 -6.97 -15.32
CA TRP A 12 -11.86 -7.13 -13.87
C TRP A 12 -12.32 -5.87 -13.16
N ILE A 13 -12.96 -6.06 -12.02
CA ILE A 13 -13.38 -5.00 -11.13
C ILE A 13 -12.16 -4.52 -10.35
N ARG A 14 -11.99 -3.20 -10.26
CA ARG A 14 -10.94 -2.51 -9.51
C ARG A 14 -11.58 -1.54 -8.53
N GLU A 15 -11.38 -1.79 -7.24
CA GLU A 15 -12.00 -1.04 -6.16
C GLU A 15 -10.93 -0.50 -5.21
N ASP A 16 -11.15 0.69 -4.67
CA ASP A 16 -10.34 1.28 -3.63
C ASP A 16 -11.16 1.49 -2.37
N LEU A 17 -10.59 1.06 -1.25
CA LEU A 17 -11.29 0.89 0.03
C LEU A 17 -10.47 1.52 1.16
N TRP A 18 -11.16 1.79 2.26
CA TRP A 18 -10.56 2.08 3.56
C TRP A 18 -11.05 1.03 4.55
N VAL A 19 -10.13 0.21 5.04
CA VAL A 19 -10.42 -0.84 6.03
C VAL A 19 -10.01 -0.33 7.41
N GLU A 20 -10.94 -0.37 8.36
CA GLU A 20 -10.68 -0.01 9.76
C GLU A 20 -9.83 -1.08 10.44
N THR A 21 -8.82 -0.65 11.20
CA THR A 21 -7.94 -1.51 11.99
C THR A 21 -8.53 -1.71 13.40
N GLU A 22 -7.82 -2.48 14.24
CA GLU A 22 -8.18 -2.67 15.65
C GLU A 22 -7.35 -1.77 16.59
N PHE A 23 -6.63 -0.79 16.06
CA PHE A 23 -5.71 0.06 16.81
C PHE A 23 -5.79 1.54 16.40
N ASP A 24 -5.36 2.42 17.30
CA ASP A 24 -5.27 3.88 17.13
C ASP A 24 -3.80 4.27 17.36
N THR A 25 -3.05 4.52 16.29
CA THR A 25 -1.60 4.78 16.39
C THR A 25 -1.25 6.25 16.50
N ASP A 26 -2.15 7.15 16.12
CA ASP A 26 -1.96 8.60 16.23
C ASP A 26 -2.63 9.21 17.47
N GLY A 27 -3.44 8.43 18.19
CA GLY A 27 -4.05 8.78 19.47
C GLY A 27 -5.25 9.73 19.35
N ASP A 28 -5.89 9.80 18.19
CA ASP A 28 -7.02 10.70 17.94
C ASP A 28 -8.37 10.18 18.51
N GLY A 29 -8.37 8.96 19.07
CA GLY A 29 -9.54 8.30 19.65
C GLY A 29 -10.41 7.56 18.63
N LYS A 30 -9.97 7.46 17.37
CA LYS A 30 -10.59 6.66 16.31
C LYS A 30 -9.60 5.59 15.86
N LEU A 31 -10.14 4.45 15.42
CA LEU A 31 -9.30 3.38 14.88
C LEU A 31 -8.72 3.82 13.52
N ASP A 32 -7.47 3.44 13.29
CA ASP A 32 -6.77 3.77 12.04
C ASP A 32 -7.50 3.14 10.86
N ARG A 33 -7.38 3.75 9.67
CA ARG A 33 -7.89 3.18 8.43
C ARG A 33 -6.78 2.97 7.43
N MET A 34 -6.67 1.75 6.93
CA MET A 34 -5.70 1.37 5.90
C MET A 34 -6.32 1.44 4.52
N HIS A 35 -5.60 2.05 3.58
CA HIS A 35 -5.98 2.07 2.17
C HIS A 35 -5.70 0.71 1.53
N VAL A 36 -6.72 0.12 0.91
CA VAL A 36 -6.68 -1.20 0.28
C VAL A 36 -7.24 -1.11 -1.13
N ASP A 37 -6.60 -1.76 -2.10
CA ASP A 37 -7.23 -2.03 -3.40
C ASP A 37 -7.66 -3.48 -3.51
N VAL A 38 -8.75 -3.71 -4.25
CA VAL A 38 -9.26 -5.03 -4.56
C VAL A 38 -9.39 -5.16 -6.06
N THR A 39 -8.80 -6.23 -6.59
CA THR A 39 -8.88 -6.60 -7.99
C THR A 39 -9.51 -7.98 -8.09
N ARG A 40 -10.67 -8.10 -8.75
CA ARG A 40 -11.44 -9.35 -8.81
C ARG A 40 -12.15 -9.55 -10.15
N PRO A 41 -12.35 -10.80 -10.63
CA PRO A 41 -13.14 -11.08 -11.82
C PRO A 41 -14.60 -10.62 -11.68
N ILE A 42 -15.22 -10.18 -12.78
CA ILE A 42 -16.60 -9.65 -12.79
C ILE A 42 -17.65 -10.62 -12.25
N ALA A 43 -17.47 -11.93 -12.48
CA ALA A 43 -18.39 -12.98 -12.02
C ALA A 43 -18.57 -13.02 -10.48
N THR A 44 -17.67 -12.39 -9.71
CA THR A 44 -17.82 -12.25 -8.26
C THR A 44 -19.00 -11.34 -7.86
N ASN A 45 -19.50 -10.48 -8.76
CA ASN A 45 -20.76 -9.75 -8.54
C ASN A 45 -21.99 -10.67 -8.55
N ASP A 46 -21.89 -11.84 -9.20
CA ASP A 46 -22.98 -12.81 -9.35
C ASP A 46 -22.88 -13.96 -8.33
N GLY A 47 -22.13 -13.75 -7.24
CA GLY A 47 -22.04 -14.70 -6.13
C GLY A 47 -20.94 -15.76 -6.25
N LEU A 48 -20.11 -15.73 -7.30
CA LEU A 48 -18.93 -16.59 -7.37
C LEU A 48 -17.93 -16.21 -6.25
N GLN A 49 -17.60 -17.17 -5.39
CA GLN A 49 -16.58 -17.02 -4.35
C GLN A 49 -15.23 -17.54 -4.84
N LEU A 50 -14.17 -16.77 -4.56
CA LEU A 50 -12.79 -17.10 -4.94
C LEU A 50 -11.87 -16.88 -3.73
N PRO A 51 -10.75 -17.63 -3.62
CA PRO A 51 -9.72 -17.33 -2.64
C PRO A 51 -9.05 -15.99 -2.96
N VAL A 52 -8.45 -15.38 -1.93
CA VAL A 52 -7.74 -14.10 -2.03
C VAL A 52 -6.23 -14.34 -2.00
N ILE A 53 -5.51 -13.67 -2.90
CA ILE A 53 -4.06 -13.47 -2.80
C ILE A 53 -3.87 -12.09 -2.18
N TYR A 54 -3.27 -12.06 -0.99
CA TYR A 54 -3.08 -10.83 -0.23
C TYR A 54 -1.61 -10.39 -0.28
N GLU A 55 -1.39 -9.12 -0.63
CA GLU A 55 -0.08 -8.47 -0.60
C GLU A 55 -0.16 -7.25 0.33
N SER A 56 0.69 -7.22 1.35
CA SER A 56 0.87 -6.04 2.20
C SER A 56 2.22 -5.43 1.90
N SER A 57 2.22 -4.17 1.47
CA SER A 57 3.44 -3.44 1.15
C SER A 57 3.36 -2.02 1.71
N PRO A 58 4.27 -1.63 2.62
CA PRO A 58 4.34 -0.25 3.11
C PRO A 58 4.81 0.73 2.02
N TYR A 59 5.25 0.23 0.86
CA TYR A 59 5.85 1.02 -0.21
C TYR A 59 4.89 1.37 -1.34
N TYR A 60 3.65 0.88 -1.28
CA TYR A 60 2.65 1.07 -2.33
C TYR A 60 2.24 2.53 -2.54
N ALA A 61 2.23 3.34 -1.48
CA ALA A 61 1.96 4.76 -1.59
C ALA A 61 3.21 5.57 -1.99
N GLY A 62 4.38 4.95 -2.20
CA GLY A 62 5.64 5.64 -2.45
C GLY A 62 6.60 5.59 -1.26
N THR A 63 7.75 6.24 -1.40
CA THR A 63 8.80 6.28 -0.38
C THR A 63 9.35 7.70 -0.24
N ALA A 64 10.00 7.99 0.89
CA ALA A 64 10.62 9.28 1.19
C ALA A 64 11.85 9.60 0.32
N GLY A 65 12.26 8.70 -0.58
CA GLY A 65 13.49 8.85 -1.36
C GLY A 65 14.73 8.38 -0.59
N ASN A 66 15.89 8.93 -0.93
CA ASN A 66 17.18 8.52 -0.36
C ASN A 66 18.13 9.72 -0.18
N ASP A 67 17.57 10.91 0.06
CA ASP A 67 18.36 12.11 0.34
C ASP A 67 19.15 11.92 1.64
N ARG A 68 20.43 12.33 1.64
CA ARG A 68 21.32 12.13 2.80
C ARG A 68 20.77 12.74 4.08
N ASP A 69 20.05 13.84 3.98
CA ASP A 69 19.49 14.57 5.11
C ASP A 69 18.36 13.80 5.81
N LEU A 70 17.83 12.73 5.21
CA LEU A 70 16.85 11.84 5.84
C LEU A 70 17.47 10.85 6.83
N PHE A 71 18.80 10.72 6.82
CA PHE A 71 19.54 9.80 7.68
C PHE A 71 20.26 10.57 8.78
N TRP A 72 20.51 9.88 9.89
CA TRP A 72 21.39 10.39 10.93
C TRP A 72 22.80 10.62 10.37
N ASN A 73 23.35 11.82 10.57
CA ASN A 73 24.76 12.05 10.30
C ASN A 73 25.57 11.23 11.32
N VAL A 74 26.41 10.32 10.85
CA VAL A 74 27.25 9.45 11.70
C VAL A 74 28.61 10.08 12.03
N ALA A 75 28.95 11.21 11.42
CA ALA A 75 30.18 11.94 11.70
C ALA A 75 29.98 12.91 12.88
N HIS A 76 29.95 12.37 14.10
CA HIS A 76 29.91 13.10 15.38
C HIS A 76 30.61 12.28 16.47
N GLU A 77 30.92 12.90 17.62
CA GLU A 77 31.61 12.21 18.72
C GLU A 77 30.71 11.21 19.44
N ILE A 78 31.31 10.21 20.09
CA ILE A 78 30.57 9.21 20.87
C ILE A 78 29.87 9.90 22.05
N GLY A 79 28.56 9.71 22.15
CA GLY A 79 27.72 10.31 23.19
C GLY A 79 27.20 11.70 22.83
N GLU A 80 27.66 12.30 21.74
CA GLU A 80 27.04 13.49 21.16
C GLU A 80 25.71 13.10 20.48
N VAL A 81 24.69 13.93 20.65
CA VAL A 81 23.41 13.79 19.93
C VAL A 81 23.49 14.69 18.70
N PRO A 82 23.61 14.12 17.47
CA PRO A 82 23.66 14.91 16.25
C PRO A 82 22.31 15.60 15.99
N ALA A 83 22.30 16.56 15.07
CA ALA A 83 21.06 17.16 14.60
C ALA A 83 20.12 16.07 14.03
N PRO A 84 18.80 16.15 14.32
CA PRO A 84 17.85 15.16 13.87
C PRO A 84 17.75 15.15 12.33
N PRO A 85 17.47 13.98 11.72
CA PRO A 85 17.25 13.89 10.29
C PRO A 85 16.02 14.69 9.88
N LYS A 86 16.04 15.17 8.64
CA LYS A 86 14.91 15.82 7.99
C LYS A 86 13.75 14.81 7.87
N HIS A 87 12.56 15.24 8.28
CA HIS A 87 11.33 14.53 8.01
C HIS A 87 10.66 15.10 6.76
N VAL A 88 10.14 14.24 5.88
CA VAL A 88 9.45 14.64 4.66
C VAL A 88 8.13 13.91 4.54
N GLU A 89 7.12 14.60 4.03
CA GLU A 89 5.87 13.96 3.64
C GLU A 89 6.08 13.16 2.35
N VAL A 90 5.68 11.89 2.37
CA VAL A 90 5.72 11.04 1.18
C VAL A 90 4.58 11.41 0.25
N VAL A 91 4.92 11.83 -0.98
CA VAL A 91 3.92 12.08 -2.01
C VAL A 91 3.40 10.76 -2.57
N ARG A 92 2.08 10.55 -2.48
CA ARG A 92 1.43 9.34 -2.99
C ARG A 92 1.76 9.11 -4.46
N ARG A 93 2.21 7.91 -4.81
CA ARG A 93 2.37 7.45 -6.21
C ARG A 93 1.14 6.66 -6.70
N GLY A 94 0.98 6.58 -8.03
CA GLY A 94 -0.07 5.79 -8.69
C GLY A 94 -1.42 6.47 -8.84
N GLN A 95 -2.30 5.89 -9.66
CA GLN A 95 -3.63 6.42 -9.97
C GLN A 95 -4.71 5.53 -9.37
N ARG A 96 -5.60 6.10 -8.54
CA ARG A 96 -6.77 5.39 -8.01
C ARG A 96 -7.69 4.94 -9.17
N PRO A 97 -8.36 3.78 -9.05
CA PRO A 97 -8.43 2.91 -7.88
C PRO A 97 -7.27 1.90 -7.76
N ILE A 98 -6.26 1.96 -8.62
CA ILE A 98 -5.21 0.93 -8.69
C ILE A 98 -4.02 1.30 -7.80
N ILE A 99 -3.64 0.40 -6.89
CA ILE A 99 -2.38 0.48 -6.16
C ILE A 99 -1.30 -0.29 -6.90
N SER A 100 -1.60 -1.54 -7.32
CA SER A 100 -0.64 -2.42 -7.98
C SER A 100 -1.24 -3.25 -9.11
N ASN A 101 -0.40 -3.64 -10.07
CA ASN A 101 -0.71 -4.64 -11.11
C ASN A 101 0.20 -5.87 -11.01
N SER A 102 0.93 -6.05 -9.90
CA SER A 102 1.86 -7.17 -9.67
C SER A 102 1.23 -8.53 -9.95
N GLN A 103 -0.04 -8.71 -9.57
CA GLN A 103 -0.75 -9.99 -9.65
C GLN A 103 -1.66 -10.16 -10.89
N VAL A 104 -1.59 -9.26 -11.87
CA VAL A 104 -2.50 -9.26 -13.03
C VAL A 104 -1.96 -10.07 -14.21
N ARG A 105 -0.65 -10.35 -14.23
CA ARG A 105 0.02 -11.08 -15.32
C ARG A 105 0.65 -12.42 -14.89
N THR A 106 0.36 -12.89 -13.68
CA THR A 106 0.85 -14.17 -13.15
C THR A 106 0.09 -15.37 -13.68
#